data_AF-A0A537F5Z8-F1
#
_entry.id   AF-A0A537F5Z8-F1
#
_cell.length_a   1.000
_cell.length_b   1.000
_cell.length_c   1.000
_cell.angle_alpha   90.00
_cell.angle_beta   90.00
_cell.angle_gamma   90.00
#
_symmetry.space_group_name_H-M   'P 1'
#
loop_
_entity.id
_entity.type
_entity.pdbx_description
1 polymer ?
#
loop_
_entity_poly.entity_id
_entity_poly.type
_entity_poly.pdbx_seq_one_letter_code
_entity_poly.pdbx_strand_id
1 'polypeptide(L)'
;MLPRLLWAVEFIVACGEFVIVFLHTISREAMQAKWIYLPALSCSFRVDMVEVRVSPSLEEAHEELVRAFEARKMVVMVAECSVNYSGRTGSQLGNGERLIVLKEDGCVLVHRGRDYQPVNWQPSGCIFQSQVEKGTLVVKAIRPTPLESLTIVTENMHLLASFHLKDEAAFSLHATEEDMQRAILVQPDLIEAGLKIVDFEKKVAPGFVDIYALDREGNTVVIEIKKDPAGFPAIKQLSEYLKHLQPAPGRRLRPIIVAPSLAKGAQPVVAKMGIEFKQLGLQKAAEVLQSHASSDQKVLKGWLGS
;
A
#
# COMPACT_ATOMS: atom_id res chain seq x y z
N MET A 1 -22.68 -11.08 -44.81
CA MET A 1 -23.29 -10.69 -43.52
C MET A 1 -24.08 -11.89 -43.03
N LEU A 2 -23.52 -12.72 -42.14
CA LEU A 2 -24.23 -13.84 -41.52
C LEU A 2 -24.97 -13.34 -40.26
N PRO A 3 -26.16 -13.85 -39.93
CA PRO A 3 -26.89 -13.43 -38.75
C PRO A 3 -26.18 -13.94 -37.50
N ARG A 4 -25.98 -13.05 -36.52
CA ARG A 4 -25.55 -13.42 -35.17
C ARG A 4 -26.66 -14.27 -34.52
N LEU A 5 -26.39 -15.55 -34.26
CA LEU A 5 -27.15 -16.32 -33.27
C LEU A 5 -26.84 -15.71 -31.89
N LEU A 6 -27.85 -15.15 -31.23
CA LEU A 6 -27.77 -14.77 -29.83
C LEU A 6 -28.03 -16.02 -28.97
N TRP A 7 -27.04 -16.37 -28.16
CA TRP A 7 -27.21 -17.30 -27.04
C TRP A 7 -27.39 -16.46 -25.78
N ALA A 8 -28.46 -16.69 -25.03
CA ALA A 8 -28.64 -16.11 -23.70
C ALA A 8 -28.44 -17.22 -22.66
N VAL A 9 -27.50 -17.02 -21.74
CA VAL A 9 -27.30 -17.86 -20.57
C VAL A 9 -28.10 -17.22 -19.44
N GLU A 10 -29.12 -17.90 -18.92
CA GLU A 10 -29.90 -17.33 -17.81
C GLU A 10 -29.22 -17.55 -16.45
N PHE A 11 -28.78 -18.77 -16.08
CA PHE A 11 -28.02 -18.98 -14.82
C PHE A 11 -27.07 -20.18 -14.85
N ILE A 12 -26.00 -20.10 -14.06
CA ILE A 12 -25.03 -21.17 -13.79
C ILE A 12 -25.22 -21.60 -12.34
N VAL A 13 -25.45 -22.90 -12.11
CA VAL A 13 -25.42 -23.49 -10.77
C VAL A 13 -24.16 -24.34 -10.66
N ALA A 14 -23.26 -23.96 -9.75
CA ALA A 14 -22.08 -24.73 -9.41
C ALA A 14 -22.35 -25.51 -8.12
N CYS A 15 -22.17 -26.83 -8.16
CA CYS A 15 -22.21 -27.69 -6.98
C CYS A 15 -21.10 -28.73 -7.10
N GLY A 16 -20.01 -28.53 -6.36
CA GLY A 16 -18.83 -29.41 -6.41
C GLY A 16 -18.14 -29.41 -7.78
N GLU A 17 -17.76 -30.59 -8.27
CA GLU A 17 -16.93 -30.78 -9.47
C GLU A 17 -17.69 -30.71 -10.82
N PHE A 18 -19.00 -30.46 -10.83
CA PHE A 18 -19.79 -30.44 -12.07
C PHE A 18 -20.36 -29.05 -12.36
N VAL A 19 -20.26 -28.66 -13.64
CA VAL A 19 -20.97 -27.51 -14.21
C VAL A 19 -22.05 -28.05 -15.13
N ILE A 20 -23.32 -27.90 -14.74
CA ILE A 20 -24.46 -28.28 -15.58
C ILE A 20 -24.94 -27.02 -16.30
N VAL A 21 -24.84 -27.01 -17.63
CA VAL A 21 -25.28 -25.90 -18.48
C VAL A 21 -26.59 -26.30 -19.17
N PHE A 22 -27.69 -25.64 -18.84
CA PHE A 22 -28.96 -25.82 -19.53
C PHE A 22 -29.05 -24.81 -20.69
N LEU A 23 -29.22 -25.31 -21.92
CA LEU A 23 -29.42 -24.49 -23.13
C LEU A 23 -30.77 -24.84 -23.76
N HIS A 24 -31.52 -23.83 -24.19
CA HIS A 24 -32.65 -24.02 -25.11
C HIS A 24 -32.51 -23.10 -26.31
N THR A 25 -32.82 -23.60 -27.50
CA THR A 25 -32.83 -22.83 -28.75
C THR A 25 -34.25 -22.41 -29.08
N ILE A 26 -34.49 -21.11 -29.21
CA ILE A 26 -35.69 -20.62 -29.91
C ILE A 26 -35.27 -20.28 -31.34
N SER A 27 -35.70 -21.09 -32.28
CA SER A 27 -35.64 -20.77 -33.71
C SER A 27 -36.99 -21.11 -34.34
N ARG A 28 -37.62 -20.10 -34.97
CA ARG A 28 -38.73 -20.32 -35.91
C ARG A 28 -38.11 -20.69 -37.26
N GLU A 29 -38.57 -21.84 -37.77
CA GLU A 29 -38.47 -22.34 -39.17
C GLU A 29 -37.25 -23.19 -39.59
N ALA A 30 -37.50 -24.51 -39.56
CA ALA A 30 -37.23 -25.58 -40.54
C ALA A 30 -35.82 -26.19 -40.78
N MET A 31 -35.73 -27.48 -40.35
CA MET A 31 -35.29 -28.69 -41.08
C MET A 31 -33.88 -28.79 -41.70
N GLN A 32 -33.00 -29.50 -40.97
CA GLN A 32 -32.18 -30.68 -41.36
C GLN A 32 -30.82 -30.64 -40.66
N ALA A 33 -30.63 -31.53 -39.67
CA ALA A 33 -29.37 -31.70 -38.98
C ALA A 33 -28.38 -32.49 -39.85
N LYS A 34 -27.24 -31.88 -40.20
CA LYS A 34 -26.10 -32.54 -40.84
C LYS A 34 -24.95 -32.56 -39.83
N TRP A 35 -24.53 -33.74 -39.40
CA TRP A 35 -23.39 -33.89 -38.50
C TRP A 35 -22.09 -33.66 -39.27
N ILE A 36 -21.37 -32.59 -38.93
CA ILE A 36 -20.00 -32.35 -39.39
C ILE A 36 -19.10 -32.56 -38.17
N TYR A 37 -18.27 -33.61 -38.22
CA TYR A 37 -17.19 -33.81 -37.25
C TYR A 37 -16.09 -32.76 -37.53
N LEU A 38 -15.95 -31.78 -36.65
CA LEU A 38 -14.75 -30.94 -36.56
C LEU A 38 -13.86 -31.55 -35.46
N PRO A 39 -12.56 -31.77 -35.71
CA PRO A 39 -11.66 -32.20 -34.65
C PRO A 39 -11.65 -31.14 -33.55
N ALA A 40 -11.82 -31.60 -32.31
CA ALA A 40 -11.72 -30.76 -31.13
C ALA A 40 -10.37 -30.05 -31.12
N LEU A 41 -10.37 -28.76 -31.45
CA LEU A 41 -9.35 -27.85 -30.96
C LEU A 41 -9.58 -27.77 -29.45
N SER A 42 -8.84 -28.60 -28.70
CA SER A 42 -8.75 -28.49 -27.25
C SER A 42 -8.01 -27.18 -26.95
N CYS A 43 -8.75 -26.08 -26.91
CA CYS A 43 -8.25 -24.86 -26.32
C CYS A 43 -8.36 -25.06 -24.79
N SER A 44 -7.26 -25.48 -24.18
CA SER A 44 -7.15 -25.56 -22.73
C SER A 44 -7.10 -24.14 -22.17
N PHE A 45 -8.25 -23.59 -21.81
CA PHE A 45 -8.28 -22.44 -20.90
C PHE A 45 -7.90 -22.99 -19.53
N ARG A 46 -6.68 -22.69 -19.05
CA ARG A 46 -6.37 -22.83 -17.62
C ARG A 46 -7.22 -21.79 -16.91
N VAL A 47 -8.28 -22.25 -16.25
CA VAL A 47 -8.83 -21.50 -15.13
C VAL A 47 -7.75 -21.57 -14.07
N ASP A 48 -7.14 -20.44 -13.72
CA ASP A 48 -6.22 -20.36 -12.59
C ASP A 48 -7.04 -20.67 -11.33
N MET A 49 -7.16 -21.95 -10.98
CA MET A 49 -7.96 -22.38 -9.85
C MET A 49 -7.24 -21.96 -8.56
N VAL A 50 -8.01 -21.32 -7.68
CA VAL A 50 -7.59 -21.01 -6.32
C VAL A 50 -7.62 -22.33 -5.54
N GLU A 51 -6.47 -22.74 -5.02
CA GLU A 51 -6.40 -23.91 -4.14
C GLU A 51 -6.68 -23.45 -2.72
N VAL A 52 -7.65 -24.08 -2.06
CA VAL A 52 -8.01 -23.79 -0.66
C VAL A 52 -8.09 -25.08 0.13
N ARG A 53 -7.38 -25.12 1.25
CA ARG A 53 -7.38 -26.23 2.20
C ARG A 53 -7.87 -25.72 3.56
N VAL A 54 -8.94 -26.31 4.07
CA VAL A 54 -9.51 -25.99 5.39
C VAL A 54 -9.01 -27.03 6.38
N SER A 55 -8.31 -26.56 7.42
CA SER A 55 -7.68 -27.40 8.45
C SER A 55 -6.86 -28.58 7.90
N PRO A 56 -5.94 -28.36 6.93
CA PRO A 56 -5.11 -29.44 6.40
C PRO A 56 -4.17 -29.98 7.48
N SER A 57 -3.72 -31.23 7.30
CA SER A 57 -2.57 -31.71 8.07
C SER A 57 -1.31 -30.89 7.77
N LEU A 58 -0.30 -30.97 8.64
CA LEU A 58 0.96 -30.26 8.43
C LEU A 58 1.70 -30.77 7.18
N GLU A 59 1.57 -32.06 6.88
CA GLU A 59 2.10 -32.69 5.68
C GLU A 59 1.38 -32.20 4.42
N GLU A 60 0.04 -32.18 4.42
CA GLU A 60 -0.76 -31.66 3.30
C GLU A 60 -0.45 -30.18 3.05
N ALA A 61 -0.32 -29.39 4.12
CA ALA A 61 0.06 -28.00 4.05
C ALA A 61 1.47 -27.82 3.48
N HIS A 62 2.44 -28.65 3.90
CA HIS A 62 3.80 -28.63 3.36
C HIS A 62 3.82 -28.92 1.86
N GLU A 63 3.12 -29.96 1.41
CA GLU A 63 3.04 -30.30 -0.02
C GLU A 63 2.45 -29.15 -0.85
N GLU A 64 1.41 -28.50 -0.34
CA GLU A 64 0.82 -27.34 -1.02
C GLU A 64 1.76 -26.13 -1.02
N LEU A 65 2.49 -25.88 0.07
CA LEU A 65 3.50 -24.82 0.11
C LEU A 65 4.62 -25.06 -0.90
N VAL A 66 5.10 -26.30 -1.03
CA VAL A 66 6.12 -26.65 -2.04
C VAL A 66 5.62 -26.31 -3.44
N ARG A 67 4.42 -26.77 -3.80
CA ARG A 67 3.79 -26.44 -5.10
C ARG A 67 3.61 -24.95 -5.30
N ALA A 68 3.17 -24.23 -4.27
CA ALA A 68 2.94 -22.79 -4.32
C ALA A 68 4.25 -22.00 -4.51
N PHE A 69 5.32 -22.39 -3.82
CA PHE A 69 6.63 -21.72 -3.92
C PHE A 69 7.27 -21.95 -5.29
N GLU A 70 7.22 -23.18 -5.83
CA GLU A 70 7.71 -23.49 -7.17
C GLU A 70 6.97 -22.70 -8.26
N ALA A 71 5.64 -22.58 -8.11
CA ALA A 71 4.81 -21.79 -9.02
C ALA A 71 4.86 -20.28 -8.77
N ARG A 72 5.54 -19.82 -7.71
CA ARG A 72 5.52 -18.42 -7.22
C ARG A 72 4.11 -17.86 -7.02
N LYS A 73 3.22 -18.67 -6.45
CA LYS A 73 1.88 -18.24 -6.05
C LYS A 73 1.93 -17.38 -4.78
N MET A 74 0.95 -16.50 -4.64
CA MET A 74 0.62 -15.91 -3.35
C MET A 74 0.04 -16.99 -2.44
N VAL A 75 0.44 -16.97 -1.17
CA VAL A 75 -0.07 -17.88 -0.14
C VAL A 75 -0.64 -17.07 1.02
N VAL A 76 -1.82 -17.47 1.47
CA VAL A 76 -2.46 -16.94 2.69
C VAL A 76 -2.71 -18.11 3.65
N MET A 77 -2.29 -17.95 4.89
CA MET A 77 -2.44 -18.97 5.93
C MET A 77 -3.04 -18.38 7.20
N VAL A 78 -3.87 -19.16 7.89
CA VAL A 78 -4.25 -18.93 9.29
C VAL A 78 -3.76 -20.12 10.08
N ALA A 79 -2.87 -19.88 11.03
CA ALA A 79 -2.15 -20.94 11.74
C ALA A 79 -1.83 -20.55 13.18
N GLU A 80 -1.82 -21.56 14.05
CA GLU A 80 -1.22 -21.47 15.37
C GLU A 80 0.30 -21.68 15.23
N CYS A 81 1.07 -20.63 15.49
CA CYS A 81 2.51 -20.65 15.28
C CYS A 81 3.29 -19.72 16.21
N SER A 82 4.58 -19.98 16.34
CA SER A 82 5.57 -19.06 16.87
C SER A 82 6.42 -18.47 15.76
N VAL A 83 7.02 -17.31 16.00
CA VAL A 83 7.85 -16.61 15.01
C VAL A 83 9.16 -16.18 15.62
N ASN A 84 10.26 -16.47 14.93
CA ASN A 84 11.60 -16.03 15.28
C ASN A 84 12.23 -15.29 14.11
N TYR A 85 12.70 -14.08 14.35
CA TYR A 85 13.42 -13.27 13.39
C TYR A 85 14.89 -13.16 13.81
N SER A 86 15.79 -13.36 12.84
CA SER A 86 17.22 -13.19 12.99
C SER A 86 17.75 -12.31 11.86
N GLY A 87 18.40 -11.20 12.20
CA GLY A 87 18.93 -10.25 11.23
C GLY A 87 19.67 -9.11 11.92
N ARG A 88 19.42 -7.87 11.48
CA ARG A 88 19.99 -6.67 12.13
C ARG A 88 19.61 -6.54 13.60
N THR A 89 18.45 -7.09 13.95
CA THR A 89 17.99 -7.27 15.33
C THR A 89 17.49 -8.70 15.48
N GLY A 90 17.26 -9.15 16.73
CA GLY A 90 16.57 -10.41 17.01
C GLY A 90 15.19 -10.12 17.56
N SER A 91 14.17 -10.87 17.13
CA SER A 91 12.86 -10.83 17.80
C SER A 91 12.25 -12.22 17.89
N GLN A 92 11.55 -12.48 18.98
CA GLN A 92 10.82 -13.71 19.24
C GLN A 92 9.37 -13.35 19.56
N LEU A 93 8.47 -14.12 18.99
CA LEU A 93 7.05 -14.03 19.22
C LEU A 93 6.54 -15.44 19.54
N GLY A 94 6.03 -15.64 20.75
CA GLY A 94 5.57 -16.94 21.25
C GLY A 94 4.41 -17.53 20.46
N ASN A 95 3.85 -18.67 20.90
CA ASN A 95 2.79 -19.35 20.18
C ASN A 95 1.45 -18.55 20.14
N GLY A 96 0.56 -18.89 19.21
CA GLY A 96 -0.81 -18.36 19.06
C GLY A 96 -1.27 -18.28 17.59
N GLU A 97 -2.50 -17.83 17.36
CA GLU A 97 -3.06 -17.74 16.00
C GLU A 97 -2.61 -16.48 15.26
N ARG A 98 -2.14 -16.64 14.02
CA ARG A 98 -1.66 -15.56 13.15
C ARG A 98 -2.20 -15.70 11.73
N LEU A 99 -2.48 -14.56 11.11
CA LEU A 99 -2.67 -14.46 9.67
C LEU A 99 -1.29 -14.25 9.03
N ILE A 100 -0.91 -15.13 8.12
CA ILE A 100 0.38 -15.09 7.42
C ILE A 100 0.12 -14.92 5.93
N VAL A 101 0.84 -14.00 5.31
CA VAL A 101 0.77 -13.76 3.87
C VAL A 101 2.17 -13.85 3.28
N LEU A 102 2.34 -14.72 2.28
CA LEU A 102 3.55 -14.87 1.48
C LEU A 102 3.21 -14.42 0.06
N LYS A 103 3.83 -13.34 -0.41
CA LYS A 103 3.53 -12.75 -1.72
C LYS A 103 4.40 -13.33 -2.83
N GLU A 104 3.94 -13.19 -4.06
CA GLU A 104 4.63 -13.68 -5.28
C GLU A 104 6.03 -13.06 -5.46
N ASP A 105 6.23 -11.84 -4.95
CA ASP A 105 7.50 -11.11 -4.99
C ASP A 105 8.46 -11.47 -3.83
N GLY A 106 8.11 -12.45 -2.99
CA GLY A 106 8.92 -12.87 -1.85
C GLY A 106 8.76 -12.00 -0.60
N CYS A 107 7.75 -11.12 -0.53
CA CYS A 107 7.42 -10.42 0.71
C CYS A 107 6.64 -11.34 1.67
N VAL A 108 6.96 -11.29 2.97
CA VAL A 108 6.21 -12.01 4.03
C VAL A 108 5.68 -11.04 5.07
N LEU A 109 4.42 -11.25 5.45
CA LEU A 109 3.72 -10.49 6.48
C LEU A 109 3.10 -11.46 7.49
N VAL A 110 3.29 -11.19 8.78
CA VAL A 110 2.63 -11.91 9.88
C VAL A 110 1.81 -10.92 10.69
N HIS A 111 0.51 -11.15 10.80
CA HIS A 111 -0.45 -10.30 11.49
C HIS A 111 -1.05 -11.00 12.71
N ARG A 112 -1.33 -10.20 13.74
CA ARG A 112 -2.25 -10.58 14.82
C ARG A 112 -3.69 -10.26 14.39
N GLY A 113 -4.68 -10.68 15.17
CA GLY A 113 -6.09 -10.34 14.92
C GLY A 113 -6.48 -8.87 15.20
N ARG A 114 -5.51 -8.00 15.47
CA ARG A 114 -5.68 -6.56 15.77
C ARG A 114 -4.54 -5.80 15.10
N ASP A 115 -4.75 -4.49 14.95
CA ASP A 115 -3.84 -3.54 14.32
C ASP A 115 -3.68 -3.74 12.80
N TYR A 116 -3.40 -2.66 12.08
CA TYR A 116 -3.23 -2.71 10.62
C TYR A 116 -1.80 -3.11 10.20
N GLN A 117 -0.83 -3.01 11.10
CA GLN A 117 0.57 -3.31 10.82
C GLN A 117 0.88 -4.79 11.10
N PRO A 118 1.72 -5.45 10.28
CA PRO A 118 2.23 -6.77 10.61
C PRO A 118 3.13 -6.69 11.85
N VAL A 119 3.02 -7.68 12.73
CA VAL A 119 3.90 -7.80 13.92
C VAL A 119 5.32 -8.24 13.53
N ASN A 120 5.44 -9.03 12.46
CA ASN A 120 6.72 -9.37 11.84
C ASN A 120 6.57 -9.35 10.32
N TRP A 121 7.59 -8.89 9.62
CA TRP A 121 7.60 -8.85 8.16
C TRP A 121 9.01 -8.91 7.60
N GLN A 122 9.13 -9.31 6.34
CA GLN A 122 10.32 -9.08 5.52
C GLN A 122 9.92 -8.52 4.14
N PRO A 123 10.76 -7.65 3.55
CA PRO A 123 10.49 -7.08 2.23
C PRO A 123 10.58 -8.13 1.12
N SER A 124 10.21 -7.74 -0.09
CA SER A 124 10.32 -8.53 -1.31
C SER A 124 11.74 -9.06 -1.54
N GLY A 125 11.84 -10.15 -2.30
CA GLY A 125 13.10 -10.83 -2.62
C GLY A 125 13.55 -11.87 -1.60
N CYS A 126 12.68 -12.28 -0.66
CA CYS A 126 12.97 -13.44 0.17
C CYS A 126 12.79 -14.74 -0.63
N ILE A 127 13.58 -15.74 -0.26
CA ILE A 127 13.42 -17.13 -0.69
C ILE A 127 12.62 -17.85 0.39
N PHE A 128 11.52 -18.48 0.00
CA PHE A 128 10.70 -19.28 0.91
C PHE A 128 11.13 -20.75 0.88
N GLN A 129 11.16 -21.36 2.07
CA GLN A 129 11.37 -22.78 2.26
C GLN A 129 10.35 -23.28 3.28
N SER A 130 9.85 -24.50 3.09
CA SER A 130 9.02 -25.19 4.07
C SER A 130 9.56 -26.59 4.33
N GLN A 131 9.38 -27.08 5.55
CA GLN A 131 9.75 -28.43 5.96
C GLN A 131 8.91 -28.85 7.15
N VAL A 132 8.57 -30.14 7.22
CA VAL A 132 7.95 -30.72 8.42
C VAL A 132 9.05 -31.33 9.28
N GLU A 133 9.18 -30.86 10.52
CA GLU A 133 10.15 -31.35 11.50
C GLU A 133 9.48 -31.55 12.86
N LYS A 134 9.65 -32.74 13.46
CA LYS A 134 9.20 -33.05 14.83
C LYS A 134 7.72 -32.72 15.09
N GLY A 135 6.84 -32.97 14.12
CA GLY A 135 5.41 -32.68 14.24
C GLY A 135 5.03 -31.20 14.14
N THR A 136 5.93 -30.36 13.61
CA THR A 136 5.65 -28.95 13.30
C THR A 136 6.00 -28.64 11.86
N LEU A 137 5.26 -27.70 11.24
CA LEU A 137 5.57 -27.18 9.91
C LEU A 137 6.39 -25.90 10.07
N VAL A 138 7.64 -25.94 9.62
CA VAL A 138 8.56 -24.80 9.66
C VAL A 138 8.59 -24.12 8.30
N VAL A 139 8.17 -22.86 8.25
CA VAL A 139 8.27 -21.99 7.07
C VAL A 139 9.34 -20.93 7.31
N LYS A 140 10.33 -20.85 6.42
CA LYS A 140 11.42 -19.86 6.49
C LYS A 140 11.34 -18.91 5.32
N ALA A 141 11.41 -17.61 5.60
CA ALA A 141 11.68 -16.57 4.62
C ALA A 141 13.12 -16.08 4.82
N ILE A 142 13.96 -16.27 3.80
CA ILE A 142 15.38 -15.93 3.85
C ILE A 142 15.64 -14.79 2.87
N ARG A 143 16.10 -13.66 3.38
CA ARG A 143 16.58 -12.54 2.60
C ARG A 143 18.10 -12.61 2.51
N PRO A 144 18.71 -12.68 1.30
CA PRO A 144 20.17 -12.80 1.18
C PRO A 144 20.95 -11.52 1.49
N THR A 145 20.35 -10.34 1.29
CA THR A 145 21.07 -9.06 1.41
C THR A 145 20.21 -7.92 1.98
N PRO A 146 20.53 -7.42 3.19
CA PRO A 146 21.36 -8.08 4.20
C PRO A 146 20.82 -9.48 4.53
N LEU A 147 21.69 -10.37 5.02
CA LEU A 147 21.28 -11.72 5.42
C LEU A 147 20.34 -11.63 6.63
N GLU A 148 19.07 -11.97 6.41
CA GLU A 148 18.02 -11.94 7.42
C GLU A 148 17.10 -13.16 7.24
N SER A 149 16.60 -13.73 8.33
CA SER A 149 15.66 -14.85 8.29
C SER A 149 14.47 -14.61 9.21
N LEU A 150 13.30 -14.99 8.72
CA LEU A 150 12.06 -15.07 9.50
C LEU A 150 11.63 -16.54 9.48
N THR A 151 11.62 -17.18 10.65
CA THR A 151 11.19 -18.57 10.82
C THR A 151 9.85 -18.59 11.52
N ILE A 152 8.87 -19.22 10.88
CA ILE A 152 7.51 -19.42 11.39
C ILE A 152 7.37 -20.92 11.68
N VAL A 153 7.17 -21.29 12.94
CA VAL A 153 7.01 -22.68 13.38
C VAL A 153 5.54 -22.90 13.69
N THR A 154 4.88 -23.69 12.86
CA THR A 154 3.43 -23.91 12.89
C THR A 154 3.11 -25.24 13.58
N GLU A 155 2.27 -25.16 14.61
CA GLU A 155 1.76 -26.32 15.36
C GLU A 155 0.44 -26.81 14.76
N ASN A 156 -0.47 -25.89 14.43
CA ASN A 156 -1.75 -26.20 13.79
C ASN A 156 -2.02 -25.27 12.61
N MET A 157 -2.51 -25.83 11.51
CA MET A 157 -2.94 -25.08 10.32
C MET A 157 -4.47 -25.06 10.27
N HIS A 158 -5.09 -23.88 10.25
CA HIS A 158 -6.55 -23.74 10.18
C HIS A 158 -7.04 -23.44 8.75
N LEU A 159 -6.23 -22.71 7.98
CA LEU A 159 -6.53 -22.36 6.60
C LEU A 159 -5.23 -22.22 5.83
N LEU A 160 -5.19 -22.74 4.61
CA LEU A 160 -4.15 -22.46 3.63
C LEU A 160 -4.79 -22.24 2.26
N ALA A 161 -4.46 -21.13 1.61
CA ALA A 161 -4.89 -20.84 0.24
C ALA A 161 -3.69 -20.43 -0.62
N SER A 162 -3.64 -20.91 -1.87
CA SER A 162 -2.61 -20.55 -2.84
C SER A 162 -3.23 -20.13 -4.18
N PHE A 163 -2.78 -19.01 -4.74
CA PHE A 163 -3.34 -18.44 -5.98
C PHE A 163 -2.41 -17.41 -6.63
N HIS A 164 -2.67 -17.08 -7.89
CA HIS A 164 -2.09 -15.90 -8.53
C HIS A 164 -3.07 -14.73 -8.45
N LEU A 165 -2.56 -13.54 -8.15
CA LEU A 165 -3.32 -12.32 -8.32
C LEU A 165 -3.08 -11.74 -9.73
N LYS A 166 -4.17 -11.44 -10.44
CA LYS A 166 -4.11 -10.66 -11.68
C LYS A 166 -4.37 -9.20 -11.33
N ASP A 167 -3.29 -8.44 -11.20
CA ASP A 167 -3.34 -6.99 -10.96
C ASP A 167 -2.58 -6.26 -12.08
N GLU A 168 -3.31 -5.96 -13.17
CA GLU A 168 -2.78 -5.27 -14.35
C GLU A 168 -3.05 -3.75 -14.29
N ALA A 169 -3.76 -3.29 -13.26
CA ALA A 169 -4.11 -1.89 -13.10
C ALA A 169 -2.91 -1.08 -12.60
N ALA A 170 -2.74 0.13 -13.12
CA ALA A 170 -1.77 1.07 -12.56
C ALA A 170 -2.28 1.60 -11.21
N PHE A 171 -1.50 1.43 -10.15
CA PHE A 171 -1.78 2.06 -8.86
C PHE A 171 -1.47 3.57 -8.94
N SER A 172 -2.50 4.42 -8.76
CA SER A 172 -2.35 5.88 -8.64
C SER A 172 -2.73 6.30 -7.23
N LEU A 173 -1.74 6.74 -6.44
CA LEU A 173 -2.00 7.35 -5.15
C LEU A 173 -2.24 8.86 -5.36
N HIS A 174 -3.48 9.30 -5.24
CA HIS A 174 -3.85 10.72 -5.31
C HIS A 174 -3.56 11.45 -3.98
N ALA A 175 -2.32 11.40 -3.51
CA ALA A 175 -1.86 12.30 -2.44
C ALA A 175 -0.92 13.35 -3.06
N THR A 176 -1.31 14.62 -2.94
CA THR A 176 -0.76 15.76 -3.69
C THR A 176 0.02 16.70 -2.79
N GLU A 177 0.78 17.64 -3.38
CA GLU A 177 1.38 18.76 -2.62
C GLU A 177 0.32 19.61 -1.92
N GLU A 178 -0.87 19.71 -2.52
CA GLU A 178 -2.04 20.36 -1.94
C GLU A 178 -2.48 19.71 -0.64
N ASP A 179 -2.42 18.38 -0.51
CA ASP A 179 -2.73 17.69 0.75
C ASP A 179 -1.76 18.04 1.87
N MET A 180 -0.47 18.17 1.54
CA MET A 180 0.53 18.63 2.50
C MET A 180 0.29 20.07 2.90
N GLN A 181 -0.07 20.94 1.94
CA GLN A 181 -0.44 22.33 2.22
C GLN A 181 -1.66 22.39 3.15
N ARG A 182 -2.75 21.69 2.82
CA ARG A 182 -3.97 21.63 3.65
C ARG A 182 -3.67 21.14 5.06
N ALA A 183 -2.84 20.11 5.22
CA ALA A 183 -2.45 19.62 6.53
C ALA A 183 -1.74 20.71 7.38
N ILE A 184 -0.85 21.50 6.76
CA ILE A 184 -0.18 22.62 7.44
C ILE A 184 -1.15 23.76 7.74
N LEU A 185 -2.10 24.06 6.85
CA LEU A 185 -3.10 25.10 7.08
C LEU A 185 -4.01 24.75 8.27
N VAL A 186 -4.40 23.48 8.38
CA VAL A 186 -5.25 22.99 9.48
C VAL A 186 -4.46 22.85 10.79
N GLN A 187 -3.21 22.39 10.72
CA GLN A 187 -2.33 22.23 11.88
C GLN A 187 -0.95 22.87 11.65
N PRO A 188 -0.80 24.20 11.81
CA PRO A 188 0.47 24.90 11.56
C PRO A 188 1.64 24.43 12.45
N ASP A 189 1.32 23.87 13.62
CA ASP A 189 2.28 23.30 14.56
C ASP A 189 3.06 22.10 13.98
N LEU A 190 2.64 21.53 12.83
CA LEU A 190 3.42 20.56 12.06
C LEU A 190 4.78 21.11 11.61
N ILE A 191 4.88 22.42 11.41
CA ILE A 191 6.12 23.09 11.00
C ILE A 191 6.89 23.55 12.23
N GLU A 192 6.23 24.34 13.07
CA GLU A 192 6.74 24.79 14.35
C GLU A 192 5.62 25.35 15.22
N ALA A 193 5.80 25.24 16.53
CA ALA A 193 4.77 25.61 17.48
C ALA A 193 4.48 27.13 17.41
N GLY A 194 3.20 27.49 17.34
CA GLY A 194 2.74 28.89 17.28
C GLY A 194 3.04 29.63 15.97
N LEU A 195 3.29 28.88 14.89
CA LEU A 195 3.25 29.41 13.54
C LEU A 195 1.83 29.91 13.22
N LYS A 196 1.71 31.12 12.70
CA LYS A 196 0.44 31.74 12.31
C LYS A 196 0.39 31.93 10.80
N ILE A 197 -0.52 31.22 10.13
CA ILE A 197 -0.73 31.39 8.70
C ILE A 197 -1.34 32.77 8.45
N VAL A 198 -0.72 33.53 7.56
CA VAL A 198 -1.21 34.84 7.12
C VAL A 198 -1.87 34.73 5.76
N ASP A 199 -1.26 33.96 4.85
CA ASP A 199 -1.74 33.77 3.48
C ASP A 199 -1.22 32.43 2.92
N PHE A 200 -1.87 31.90 1.90
CA PHE A 200 -1.46 30.71 1.15
C PHE A 200 -1.61 30.97 -0.34
N GLU A 201 -0.76 30.35 -1.17
CA GLU A 201 -0.62 30.71 -2.58
C GLU A 201 -0.47 32.23 -2.77
N LYS A 202 0.37 32.85 -1.94
CA LYS A 202 0.56 34.30 -1.96
C LYS A 202 1.26 34.69 -3.25
N LYS A 203 0.63 35.55 -4.05
CA LYS A 203 1.23 36.12 -5.27
C LYS A 203 2.54 36.84 -4.96
N VAL A 204 3.63 36.36 -5.55
CA VAL A 204 4.97 36.95 -5.48
C VAL A 204 5.58 36.84 -6.87
N ALA A 205 5.78 37.96 -7.58
CA ALA A 205 6.37 37.92 -8.92
C ALA A 205 7.68 37.09 -8.89
N PRO A 206 7.86 36.06 -9.75
CA PRO A 206 7.06 35.69 -10.93
C PRO A 206 5.94 34.64 -10.72
N GLY A 207 5.68 34.18 -9.51
CA GLY A 207 4.72 33.11 -9.20
C GLY A 207 4.00 33.28 -7.87
N PHE A 208 3.99 32.22 -7.07
CA PHE A 208 3.27 32.13 -5.81
C PHE A 208 4.10 31.39 -4.77
N VAL A 209 4.02 31.83 -3.53
CA VAL A 209 4.56 31.12 -2.37
C VAL A 209 3.46 30.24 -1.80
N ASP A 210 3.75 28.96 -1.52
CA ASP A 210 2.74 28.02 -1.04
C ASP A 210 2.12 28.46 0.29
N ILE A 211 2.93 28.87 1.26
CA ILE A 211 2.46 29.39 2.55
C ILE A 211 3.29 30.59 3.00
N TYR A 212 2.60 31.66 3.40
CA TYR A 212 3.16 32.85 4.00
C TYR A 212 2.63 32.99 5.43
N ALA A 213 3.53 33.02 6.42
CA ALA A 213 3.19 32.92 7.83
C ALA A 213 4.05 33.84 8.71
N LEU A 214 3.70 33.92 9.99
CA LEU A 214 4.47 34.56 11.04
C LEU A 214 4.82 33.54 12.13
N ASP A 215 6.07 33.54 12.57
CA ASP A 215 6.44 32.78 13.76
C ASP A 215 5.99 33.47 15.06
N ARG A 216 6.26 32.83 16.21
CA ARG A 216 5.92 33.37 17.54
C ARG A 216 6.59 34.71 17.85
N GLU A 217 7.74 34.97 17.25
CA GLU A 217 8.48 36.22 17.43
C GLU A 217 7.97 37.31 16.48
N GLY A 218 7.13 36.97 15.50
CA GLY A 218 6.63 37.89 14.47
C GLY A 218 7.58 38.03 13.29
N ASN A 219 8.54 37.11 13.10
CA ASN A 219 9.31 37.03 11.87
C ASN A 219 8.46 36.45 10.75
N THR A 220 8.72 36.90 9.51
CA THR A 220 8.07 36.38 8.33
C THR A 220 8.62 35.01 7.98
N VAL A 221 7.75 34.02 7.85
CA VAL A 221 8.07 32.66 7.43
C VAL A 221 7.48 32.42 6.04
N VAL A 222 8.31 31.92 5.13
CA VAL A 222 7.94 31.61 3.74
C VAL A 222 8.21 30.14 3.51
N ILE A 223 7.19 29.38 3.15
CA ILE A 223 7.28 27.94 3.03
C ILE A 223 7.04 27.52 1.58
N GLU A 224 7.96 26.70 1.08
CA GLU A 224 7.83 25.96 -0.18
C GLU A 224 7.64 24.47 0.13
N ILE A 225 6.62 23.86 -0.45
CA ILE A 225 6.21 22.48 -0.21
C ILE A 225 6.59 21.62 -1.40
N LYS A 226 7.11 20.42 -1.12
CA LYS A 226 7.35 19.38 -2.13
C LYS A 226 6.87 18.03 -1.65
N LYS A 227 6.15 17.30 -2.50
CA LYS A 227 5.69 15.92 -2.19
C LYS A 227 6.81 14.89 -2.32
N ASP A 228 7.81 15.20 -3.12
CA ASP A 228 9.00 14.39 -3.40
C ASP A 228 10.24 15.00 -2.74
N PRO A 229 11.39 14.28 -2.67
CA PRO A 229 12.62 14.84 -2.13
C PRO A 229 12.99 16.19 -2.77
N ALA A 230 13.13 17.24 -1.95
CA ALA A 230 13.35 18.59 -2.44
C ALA A 230 14.79 18.77 -2.93
N GLY A 231 14.94 19.07 -4.22
CA GLY A 231 16.23 19.30 -4.89
C GLY A 231 16.52 20.77 -5.21
N PHE A 232 17.56 20.99 -6.01
CA PHE A 232 17.97 22.32 -6.49
C PHE A 232 16.86 23.17 -7.12
N PRO A 233 15.87 22.61 -7.86
CA PRO A 233 14.77 23.40 -8.39
C PRO A 233 13.95 24.10 -7.30
N ALA A 234 13.61 23.40 -6.21
CA ALA A 234 12.86 23.96 -5.08
C ALA A 234 13.65 25.07 -4.37
N ILE A 235 14.96 24.84 -4.17
CA ILE A 235 15.87 25.84 -3.60
C ILE A 235 15.90 27.10 -4.47
N LYS A 236 16.06 26.95 -5.78
CA LYS A 236 16.11 28.07 -6.73
C LYS A 236 14.79 28.84 -6.74
N GLN A 237 13.66 28.13 -6.76
CA GLN A 237 12.33 28.71 -6.73
C GLN A 237 12.12 29.56 -5.48
N LEU A 238 12.34 28.98 -4.29
CA LEU A 238 12.21 29.71 -3.04
C LEU A 238 13.15 30.93 -3.00
N SER A 239 14.39 30.76 -3.45
CA SER A 239 15.37 31.85 -3.52
C SER A 239 14.95 32.99 -4.44
N GLU A 240 14.21 32.70 -5.51
CA GLU A 240 13.67 33.73 -6.40
C GLU A 240 12.60 34.55 -5.69
N TYR A 241 11.67 33.89 -4.99
CA TYR A 241 10.61 34.57 -4.24
C TYR A 241 11.16 35.46 -3.13
N LEU A 242 12.22 35.03 -2.44
CA LEU A 242 12.84 35.83 -1.38
C LEU A 242 13.38 37.18 -1.86
N LYS A 243 13.73 37.33 -3.14
CA LYS A 243 14.16 38.62 -3.72
C LYS A 243 13.04 39.66 -3.76
N HIS A 244 11.80 39.20 -3.75
CA HIS A 244 10.60 40.02 -3.90
C HIS A 244 9.82 40.18 -2.60
N LEU A 245 10.30 39.60 -1.51
CA LEU A 245 9.67 39.66 -0.20
C LEU A 245 10.50 40.50 0.76
N GLN A 246 9.82 41.40 1.46
CA GLN A 246 10.42 42.16 2.55
C GLN A 246 9.68 41.85 3.86
N PRO A 247 10.40 41.49 4.93
CA PRO A 247 9.79 41.34 6.24
C PRO A 247 9.39 42.71 6.80
N ALA A 248 8.55 42.71 7.83
CA ALA A 248 8.22 43.93 8.55
C ALA A 248 9.49 44.58 9.16
N PRO A 249 9.51 45.91 9.36
CA PRO A 249 10.67 46.60 9.96
C PRO A 249 11.10 45.95 11.28
N GLY A 250 12.40 45.65 11.39
CA GLY A 250 12.96 44.99 12.58
C GLY A 250 12.70 43.48 12.68
N ARG A 251 12.07 42.86 11.69
CA ARG A 251 11.80 41.41 11.63
C ARG A 251 12.65 40.70 10.59
N ARG A 252 12.81 39.39 10.78
CA ARG A 252 13.59 38.53 9.85
C ARG A 252 12.67 37.87 8.84
N LEU A 253 13.27 37.44 7.73
CA LEU A 253 12.66 36.58 6.72
C LEU A 253 13.26 35.18 6.85
N ARG A 254 12.43 34.18 7.11
CA ARG A 254 12.80 32.78 7.36
C ARG A 254 12.25 31.89 6.24
N PRO A 255 13.09 31.48 5.27
CA PRO A 255 12.69 30.51 4.25
C PRO A 255 12.72 29.09 4.79
N ILE A 256 11.64 28.33 4.55
CA ILE A 256 11.53 26.91 4.93
C ILE A 256 11.15 26.08 3.71
N ILE A 257 11.85 24.96 3.50
CA ILE A 257 11.42 23.90 2.59
C ILE A 257 10.78 22.78 3.40
N VAL A 258 9.58 22.36 3.01
CA VAL A 258 8.83 21.26 3.61
C VAL A 258 8.71 20.11 2.62
N ALA A 259 9.33 18.97 2.93
CA ALA A 259 9.31 17.80 2.05
C ALA A 259 9.60 16.50 2.83
N PRO A 260 9.37 15.30 2.25
CA PRO A 260 9.71 14.04 2.92
C PRO A 260 11.21 13.88 3.20
N SER A 261 12.05 14.49 2.36
CA SER A 261 13.51 14.52 2.50
C SER A 261 14.11 15.59 1.57
N LEU A 262 15.42 15.85 1.70
CA LEU A 262 16.19 16.61 0.72
C LEU A 262 16.81 15.66 -0.32
N ALA A 263 16.87 16.09 -1.58
CA ALA A 263 17.58 15.35 -2.61
C ALA A 263 19.09 15.27 -2.33
N LYS A 264 19.76 14.26 -2.89
CA LYS A 264 21.20 14.05 -2.70
C LYS A 264 21.99 15.30 -3.10
N GLY A 265 22.81 15.83 -2.19
CA GLY A 265 23.64 17.01 -2.42
C GLY A 265 22.94 18.37 -2.22
N ALA A 266 21.64 18.39 -1.89
CA ALA A 266 20.91 19.63 -1.62
C ALA A 266 21.22 20.24 -0.23
N GLN A 267 21.50 19.39 0.77
CA GLN A 267 21.71 19.81 2.16
C GLN A 267 22.79 20.88 2.35
N PRO A 268 23.99 20.78 1.74
CA PRO A 268 25.00 21.84 1.86
C PRO A 268 24.55 23.19 1.29
N VAL A 269 23.72 23.17 0.24
CA VAL A 269 23.23 24.39 -0.41
C VAL A 269 22.12 25.04 0.41
N VAL A 270 21.17 24.25 0.91
CA VAL A 270 20.14 24.70 1.85
C VAL A 270 20.78 25.40 3.06
N ALA A 271 21.79 24.76 3.67
CA ALA A 271 22.52 25.34 4.79
C ALA A 271 23.27 26.63 4.42
N LYS A 272 23.98 26.65 3.28
CA LYS A 272 24.71 27.84 2.80
C LYS A 272 23.78 29.03 2.53
N MET A 273 22.57 28.77 2.08
CA MET A 273 21.57 29.79 1.75
C MET A 273 20.72 30.23 2.95
N GLY A 274 20.94 29.63 4.14
CA GLY A 274 20.15 29.93 5.33
C GLY A 274 18.69 29.50 5.21
N ILE A 275 18.41 28.48 4.37
CA ILE A 275 17.08 27.90 4.20
C ILE A 275 16.92 26.81 5.26
N GLU A 276 15.81 26.84 5.98
CA GLU A 276 15.46 25.81 6.96
C GLU A 276 14.78 24.63 6.24
N PHE A 277 14.93 23.42 6.80
CA PHE A 277 14.27 22.23 6.28
C PHE A 277 13.37 21.61 7.35
N LYS A 278 12.14 21.26 6.97
CA LYS A 278 11.18 20.55 7.81
C LYS A 278 10.70 19.30 7.09
N GLN A 279 10.82 18.18 7.79
CA GLN A 279 10.42 16.91 7.24
C GLN A 279 8.91 16.71 7.39
N LEU A 280 8.19 16.61 6.28
CA LEU A 280 6.77 16.25 6.25
C LEU A 280 6.50 15.40 5.01
N GLY A 281 5.90 14.23 5.20
CA GLY A 281 5.51 13.34 4.12
C GLY A 281 4.00 13.24 3.97
N LEU A 282 3.56 12.73 2.81
CA LEU A 282 2.14 12.55 2.47
C LEU A 282 1.38 11.71 3.50
N GLN A 283 1.99 10.67 4.07
CA GLN A 283 1.38 9.86 5.12
C GLN A 283 1.03 10.71 6.34
N LYS A 284 1.95 11.56 6.81
CA LYS A 284 1.73 12.38 7.98
C LYS A 284 0.68 13.47 7.72
N ALA A 285 0.69 14.05 6.52
CA ALA A 285 -0.34 14.99 6.09
C ALA A 285 -1.74 14.32 6.06
N ALA A 286 -1.84 13.10 5.53
CA ALA A 286 -3.08 12.35 5.50
C ALA A 286 -3.62 12.02 6.91
N GLU A 287 -2.74 11.60 7.83
CA GLU A 287 -3.12 11.36 9.24
C GLU A 287 -3.75 12.61 9.90
N VAL A 288 -3.16 13.79 9.65
CA VAL A 288 -3.65 15.07 10.19
C VAL A 288 -5.01 15.43 9.60
N LEU A 289 -5.16 15.30 8.27
CA LEU A 289 -6.43 15.59 7.62
C LEU A 289 -7.54 14.63 8.08
N GLN A 290 -7.22 13.34 8.28
CA GLN A 290 -8.16 12.35 8.80
C GLN A 290 -8.57 12.62 10.25
N SER A 291 -7.63 13.00 11.12
CA SER A 291 -7.94 13.31 12.52
C SER A 291 -8.87 14.52 12.63
N HIS A 292 -8.65 15.54 11.79
CA HIS A 292 -9.50 16.72 11.72
C HIS A 292 -10.87 16.47 11.07
N ALA A 293 -10.95 15.64 10.01
CA ALA A 293 -12.23 15.21 9.45
C ALA A 293 -13.05 14.38 10.46
N SER A 294 -12.39 13.58 11.29
CA SER A 294 -13.03 12.79 12.34
C SER A 294 -13.55 13.65 13.50
N SER A 295 -12.90 14.78 13.82
CA SER A 295 -13.42 15.74 14.80
C SER A 295 -14.70 16.41 14.32
N ASP A 296 -14.82 16.74 13.03
CA ASP A 296 -16.05 17.33 12.47
C ASP A 296 -17.23 16.34 12.49
N GLN A 297 -16.96 15.06 12.23
CA GLN A 297 -17.98 14.00 12.42
C GLN A 297 -18.40 13.80 13.88
N LYS A 298 -17.49 14.05 14.83
CA LYS A 298 -17.79 13.97 16.28
C LYS A 298 -18.71 15.11 16.70
N VAL A 299 -18.54 16.30 16.12
CA VAL A 299 -19.45 17.45 16.30
C VAL A 299 -20.83 17.11 15.74
N LEU A 300 -20.92 16.53 14.53
CA LEU A 300 -22.20 16.14 13.92
C LEU A 300 -22.94 15.03 14.71
N LYS A 301 -22.22 14.06 15.29
CA LYS A 301 -22.82 13.06 16.19
C LYS A 301 -23.37 13.65 17.49
N GLY A 302 -22.80 14.77 17.96
CA GLY A 302 -23.34 15.52 19.11
C GLY A 302 -24.67 16.22 18.81
N TRP A 303 -24.92 16.58 17.54
CA TRP A 303 -26.20 17.16 17.09
C TRP A 303 -27.27 16.13 16.78
N LEU A 304 -26.87 14.90 16.40
CA LEU A 304 -27.79 13.78 16.17
C LEU A 304 -28.06 12.95 17.44
N GLY A 305 -27.50 13.36 18.58
CA GLY A 305 -27.57 12.66 19.87
C GLY A 305 -28.16 13.51 21.00
N SER A 306 -29.14 14.35 20.69
CA SER A 306 -30.00 15.04 21.67
C SER A 306 -31.46 14.72 21.42
#